data_AF-A0A973RNN9-F1
#
_entry.id   AF-A0A973RNN9-F1
#
_cell.length_a   1.000
_cell.length_b   1.000
_cell.length_c   1.000
_cell.angle_alpha   90.00
_cell.angle_beta   90.00
_cell.angle_gamma   90.00
#
_symmetry.space_group_name_H-M   'P 1'
#
loop_
_entity.id
_entity.type
_entity.pdbx_description
1 polymer ?
#
loop_
_entity_poly.entity_id
_entity_poly.type
_entity_poly.pdbx_seq_one_letter_code
_entity_poly.pdbx_strand_id
1 'polypeptide(L)'
;MTAAAFVAAALAFGLAGAGRHSVIALGAAAVLLDMAVQTTLVLGQQVVYRLDGTARARLNSAFMATFFVGGALGSQAGSYAYHAGGWTAATLLGAALPALALLGWFTELRRSPNSVKV
;
A
#
# COMPACT_ATOMS: atom_id res chain seq x y z
N MET A 1 -12.11 -1.14 -4.74
CA MET A 1 -11.48 0.18 -4.46
C MET A 1 -10.06 0.01 -3.93
N THR A 2 -9.83 -0.87 -2.94
CA THR A 2 -8.49 -1.30 -2.47
C THR A 2 -7.56 -1.79 -3.59
N ALA A 3 -8.07 -2.61 -4.53
CA ALA A 3 -7.30 -3.04 -5.70
C ALA A 3 -6.79 -1.87 -6.56
N ALA A 4 -7.57 -0.79 -6.70
CA ALA A 4 -7.17 0.39 -7.47
C ALA A 4 -6.03 1.16 -6.79
N ALA A 5 -6.01 1.22 -5.46
CA ALA A 5 -4.93 1.86 -4.70
C ALA A 5 -3.61 1.07 -4.84
N PHE A 6 -3.67 -0.27 -4.80
CA PHE A 6 -2.48 -1.10 -5.03
C PHE A 6 -1.97 -1.01 -6.47
N VAL A 7 -2.87 -0.94 -7.46
CA VAL A 7 -2.49 -0.72 -8.87
C VAL A 7 -1.85 0.65 -9.04
N ALA A 8 -2.42 1.70 -8.45
CA ALA A 8 -1.87 3.05 -8.50
C ALA A 8 -0.48 3.13 -7.84
N ALA A 9 -0.28 2.47 -6.70
CA ALA A 9 1.02 2.38 -6.04
C ALA A 9 2.06 1.65 -6.91
N ALA A 10 1.69 0.51 -7.50
CA ALA A 10 2.58 -0.23 -8.41
C ALA A 10 2.95 0.59 -9.66
N LEU A 11 1.98 1.30 -10.24
CA LEU A 11 2.20 2.19 -11.39
C LEU A 11 3.09 3.40 -11.02
N ALA A 12 2.90 4.00 -9.84
CA ALA A 12 3.73 5.11 -9.36
C ALA A 12 5.19 4.69 -9.19
N PHE A 13 5.46 3.51 -8.63
CA PHE A 13 6.82 2.99 -8.53
C PHE A 13 7.43 2.61 -9.89
N GLY A 14 6.61 2.10 -10.82
CA GLY A 14 7.03 1.86 -12.22
C GLY A 14 7.42 3.16 -12.94
N LEU A 15 6.63 4.22 -12.76
CA LEU A 15 6.91 5.56 -13.27
C LEU A 15 8.17 6.17 -12.63
N ALA A 16 8.38 5.98 -11.32
CA ALA A 16 9.58 6.44 -10.64
C ALA A 16 10.86 5.69 -11.10
N GLY A 17 10.74 4.41 -11.46
CA GLY A 17 11.83 3.63 -12.03
C GLY A 17 12.19 4.05 -13.46
N ALA A 18 11.18 4.20 -14.33
CA ALA A 18 11.38 4.61 -15.73
C ALA A 18 11.77 6.10 -15.87
N GLY A 19 11.25 6.94 -14.98
CA GLY A 19 11.44 8.39 -14.96
C GLY A 19 12.64 8.89 -14.14
N ARG A 20 13.65 8.04 -13.85
CA ARG A 20 14.80 8.38 -12.98
C ARG A 20 15.53 9.68 -13.36
N HIS A 21 15.42 10.10 -14.63
CA HIS A 21 16.09 11.28 -15.19
C HIS A 21 15.18 12.50 -15.37
N SER A 22 13.88 12.41 -15.02
CA SER A 22 12.91 13.50 -15.19
C SER A 22 12.25 13.85 -13.86
N VAL A 23 12.58 15.03 -13.35
CA VAL A 23 12.01 15.58 -12.09
C VAL A 23 10.48 15.69 -12.17
N ILE A 24 9.94 15.99 -13.35
CA ILE A 24 8.49 16.09 -13.56
C ILE A 24 7.83 14.71 -13.40
N ALA A 25 8.43 13.65 -13.95
CA ALA A 25 7.92 12.29 -13.82
C ALA A 25 7.97 11.80 -12.36
N LEU A 26 9.05 12.13 -11.64
CA LEU A 26 9.17 11.86 -10.21
C LEU A 26 8.12 12.61 -9.38
N GLY A 27 7.87 13.88 -9.71
CA GLY A 27 6.83 14.68 -9.06
C GLY A 27 5.42 14.09 -9.28
N ALA A 28 5.10 13.71 -10.53
CA ALA A 28 3.83 13.07 -10.84
C ALA A 28 3.67 11.71 -10.11
N ALA A 29 4.72 10.90 -10.06
CA ALA A 29 4.73 9.65 -9.31
C ALA A 29 4.50 9.87 -7.80
N ALA A 30 5.13 10.90 -7.21
CA ALA A 30 4.95 11.24 -5.80
C ALA A 30 3.49 11.65 -5.48
N VAL A 31 2.88 12.48 -6.33
CA VAL A 31 1.47 12.90 -6.15
C VAL A 31 0.53 11.70 -6.27
N LEU A 32 0.73 10.83 -7.26
CA LEU A 32 -0.08 9.62 -7.42
C LEU A 32 0.06 8.67 -6.22
N LEU A 33 1.28 8.52 -5.71
CA LEU A 33 1.55 7.68 -4.55
C LEU A 33 0.90 8.25 -3.28
N ASP A 34 0.95 9.56 -3.07
CA ASP A 34 0.27 10.23 -1.94
C ASP A 34 -1.25 9.99 -2.00
N MET A 35 -1.87 10.20 -3.17
CA MET A 35 -3.30 9.96 -3.33
C MET A 35 -3.68 8.49 -3.05
N ALA A 36 -2.86 7.53 -3.48
CA ALA A 36 -3.10 6.12 -3.23
C ALA A 36 -3.03 5.79 -1.73
N VAL A 37 -2.04 6.36 -1.03
CA VAL A 37 -1.87 6.18 0.42
C VAL A 37 -3.04 6.81 1.18
N GLN A 38 -3.38 8.07 0.88
CA GLN A 38 -4.49 8.76 1.56
C GLN A 38 -5.83 8.07 1.30
N THR A 39 -6.09 7.62 0.08
CA THR A 39 -7.33 6.86 -0.23
C THR A 39 -7.39 5.57 0.58
N THR A 40 -6.28 4.84 0.71
CA THR A 40 -6.20 3.61 1.50
C THR A 40 -6.46 3.89 2.98
N LEU A 41 -5.88 4.96 3.51
CA LEU A 41 -6.07 5.37 4.90
C LEU A 41 -7.53 5.70 5.20
N VAL A 42 -8.15 6.54 4.38
CA VAL A 42 -9.55 6.97 4.55
C VAL A 42 -10.52 5.79 4.45
N LEU A 43 -10.31 4.88 3.49
CA LEU A 43 -11.14 3.67 3.36
C LEU A 43 -10.96 2.74 4.56
N GLY A 44 -9.72 2.55 5.03
CA GLY A 44 -9.42 1.75 6.22
C GLY A 44 -10.10 2.31 7.48
N GLN A 45 -10.02 3.64 7.66
CA GLN A 45 -10.71 4.32 8.74
C GLN A 45 -12.24 4.20 8.62
N GLN A 46 -12.82 4.33 7.43
CA GLN A 46 -14.27 4.12 7.23
C GLN A 46 -14.73 2.72 7.65
N VAL A 47 -13.96 1.67 7.36
CA VAL A 47 -14.27 0.30 7.77
C VAL A 47 -14.21 0.16 9.30
N VAL A 48 -13.14 0.65 9.92
CA VAL A 48 -13.01 0.67 11.40
C VAL A 48 -14.15 1.44 12.04
N TYR A 49 -14.57 2.55 11.42
CA TYR A 49 -15.62 3.41 11.91
C TYR A 49 -17.03 2.83 11.75
N ARG A 50 -17.23 1.78 10.95
CA ARG A 50 -18.51 1.06 10.83
C ARG A 50 -18.71 -0.02 11.91
N LEU A 51 -17.68 -0.37 12.67
CA LEU A 51 -17.79 -1.30 13.81
C LEU A 51 -18.32 -0.60 15.07
N ASP A 52 -18.96 -1.41 15.91
CA ASP A 52 -19.63 -1.00 17.15
C ASP A 52 -18.75 -0.10 18.05
N GLY A 53 -19.38 0.85 18.74
CA GLY A 53 -18.72 2.01 19.36
C GLY A 53 -17.65 1.66 20.41
N THR A 54 -17.79 0.51 21.06
CA THR A 54 -16.85 0.00 22.09
C THR A 54 -15.54 -0.55 21.52
N ALA A 55 -15.55 -1.06 20.28
CA ALA A 55 -14.34 -1.61 19.64
C ALA A 55 -13.57 -0.57 18.81
N ARG A 56 -14.24 0.53 18.42
CA ARG A 56 -13.73 1.58 17.51
C ARG A 56 -12.39 2.17 17.94
N ALA A 57 -12.24 2.52 19.22
CA ALA A 57 -11.01 3.14 19.74
C ALA A 57 -9.80 2.19 19.70
N ARG A 58 -10.02 0.90 20.03
CA ARG A 58 -8.99 -0.15 20.02
C ARG A 58 -8.56 -0.50 18.60
N LEU A 59 -9.51 -0.59 17.68
CA LEU A 59 -9.23 -0.88 16.28
C LEU A 59 -8.51 0.28 15.59
N ASN A 60 -8.85 1.52 15.90
CA ASN A 60 -8.17 2.69 15.34
C ASN A 60 -6.70 2.76 15.81
N SER A 61 -6.43 2.52 17.10
CA SER A 61 -5.05 2.50 17.59
C SER A 61 -4.25 1.32 17.03
N ALA A 62 -4.85 0.14 16.91
CA ALA A 62 -4.23 -1.03 16.27
C ALA A 62 -3.93 -0.80 14.78
N PHE A 63 -4.84 -0.13 14.06
CA PHE A 63 -4.65 0.24 12.66
C PHE A 63 -3.47 1.22 12.50
N MET A 64 -3.43 2.28 13.31
CA MET A 64 -2.32 3.25 13.29
C MET A 64 -0.99 2.61 13.70
N ALA A 65 -0.99 1.72 14.70
CA ALA A 65 0.21 0.98 15.10
C ALA A 65 0.74 0.12 13.95
N THR A 66 -0.14 -0.57 13.23
CA THR A 66 0.22 -1.39 12.06
C THR A 66 0.79 -0.52 10.95
N PHE A 67 0.21 0.66 10.70
CA PHE A 67 0.72 1.63 9.74
C PHE A 67 2.14 2.10 10.10
N PHE A 68 2.39 2.42 11.37
CA PHE A 68 3.72 2.81 11.83
C PHE A 68 4.75 1.68 11.68
N VAL A 69 4.39 0.45 12.06
CA VAL A 69 5.27 -0.72 11.90
C VAL A 69 5.58 -0.96 10.42
N GLY A 70 4.57 -0.90 9.56
CA GLY A 70 4.74 -1.01 8.11
C GLY A 70 5.65 0.08 7.54
N GLY A 71 5.47 1.33 7.97
CA GLY A 71 6.30 2.46 7.57
C GLY A 71 7.76 2.33 8.03
N ALA A 72 7.99 1.82 9.24
CA ALA A 72 9.32 1.59 9.78
C ALA A 72 10.06 0.48 9.02
N LEU A 73 9.40 -0.68 8.83
CA LEU A 73 9.95 -1.78 8.04
C LEU A 73 10.19 -1.38 6.59
N GLY A 74 9.25 -0.64 5.99
CA GLY A 74 9.38 -0.11 4.63
C GLY A 74 10.55 0.86 4.48
N SER A 75 10.78 1.74 5.46
CA SER A 75 11.93 2.66 5.43
C SER A 75 13.26 1.93 5.55
N GLN A 76 13.35 0.93 6.43
CA GLN A 76 14.57 0.14 6.58
C GLN A 76 14.86 -0.68 5.32
N ALA A 77 13.85 -1.37 4.78
CA ALA A 77 13.96 -2.16 3.55
C ALA A 77 14.30 -1.27 2.35
N GLY A 78 13.66 -0.11 2.21
CA GLY A 78 13.93 0.85 1.14
C GLY A 78 15.35 1.41 1.21
N SER A 79 15.84 1.74 2.40
CA SER A 79 17.21 2.23 2.61
C SER A 79 18.25 1.16 2.29
N TYR A 80 18.02 -0.08 2.71
CA TYR A 80 18.87 -1.22 2.38
C TYR A 80 18.88 -1.52 0.87
N ALA A 81 17.71 -1.51 0.23
CA ALA A 81 17.58 -1.73 -1.21
C ALA A 81 18.30 -0.66 -2.03
N TYR A 82 18.19 0.60 -1.61
CA TYR A 82 18.91 1.69 -2.24
C TYR A 82 20.43 1.53 -2.10
N HIS A 83 20.92 1.09 -0.93
CA HIS A 83 22.35 0.81 -0.75
C HIS A 83 22.85 -0.37 -1.60
N ALA A 84 22.04 -1.42 -1.72
CA ALA A 84 22.44 -2.65 -2.40
C ALA A 84 22.37 -2.57 -3.94
N GLY A 85 21.39 -1.85 -4.49
CA GLY A 85 21.15 -1.81 -5.94
C GLY A 85 20.67 -0.46 -6.46
N GLY A 86 20.90 0.61 -5.70
CA GLY A 86 20.60 1.98 -6.09
C GLY A 86 19.11 2.24 -6.32
N TRP A 87 18.83 3.23 -7.17
CA TRP A 87 17.48 3.67 -7.51
C TRP A 87 16.60 2.56 -8.08
N THR A 88 17.19 1.64 -8.86
CA THR A 88 16.45 0.55 -9.50
C THR A 88 15.99 -0.48 -8.48
N ALA A 89 16.83 -0.88 -7.53
CA ALA A 89 16.41 -1.81 -6.48
C ALA A 89 15.35 -1.19 -5.55
N ALA A 90 15.47 0.09 -5.21
CA ALA A 90 14.48 0.79 -4.39
C ALA A 90 13.09 0.87 -5.05
N THR A 91 13.05 1.21 -6.34
CA THR A 91 11.79 1.28 -7.11
C THR A 91 11.18 -0.10 -7.35
N LEU A 92 12.01 -1.13 -7.56
CA LEU A 92 11.55 -2.52 -7.70
C LEU A 92 10.92 -3.04 -6.41
N LEU A 93 11.56 -2.78 -5.26
CA LEU A 93 11.03 -3.18 -3.94
C LEU A 93 9.72 -2.45 -3.62
N GLY A 94 9.66 -1.15 -3.95
CA GLY A 94 8.45 -0.35 -3.83
C GLY A 94 7.30 -0.84 -4.72
N ALA A 95 7.58 -1.34 -5.93
CA ALA A 95 6.56 -1.92 -6.80
C ALA A 95 6.15 -3.35 -6.39
N ALA A 96 7.07 -4.14 -5.84
CA ALA A 96 6.83 -5.54 -5.49
C ALA A 96 5.84 -5.70 -4.32
N LEU A 97 5.93 -4.84 -3.30
CA LEU A 97 5.04 -4.89 -2.12
C LEU A 97 3.54 -4.70 -2.47
N PRO A 98 3.11 -3.66 -3.20
CA PRO A 98 1.73 -3.51 -3.63
C PRO A 98 1.33 -4.57 -4.68
N ALA A 99 2.25 -5.06 -5.51
CA ALA A 99 1.98 -6.18 -6.42
C ALA A 99 1.66 -7.49 -5.67
N LEU A 100 2.39 -7.79 -4.59
CA LEU A 100 2.11 -8.92 -3.70
C LEU A 100 0.77 -8.76 -2.98
N ALA A 101 0.43 -7.54 -2.53
CA ALA A 101 -0.88 -7.25 -1.95
C ALA A 101 -2.03 -7.46 -2.96
N LEU A 102 -1.81 -7.09 -4.23
CA LEU A 102 -2.72 -7.38 -5.34
C LEU A 102 -2.91 -8.88 -5.56
N LEU A 103 -1.83 -9.67 -5.54
CA LEU A 103 -1.90 -11.13 -5.66
C LEU A 103 -2.69 -11.75 -4.49
N GLY A 104 -2.49 -11.26 -3.26
CA GLY A 104 -3.28 -11.65 -2.10
C GLY A 104 -4.77 -11.36 -2.28
N TRP A 105 -5.12 -10.17 -2.79
CA TRP A 105 -6.50 -9.80 -3.10
C TRP A 105 -7.14 -10.74 -4.14
N PHE A 106 -6.40 -11.17 -5.17
CA PHE A 106 -6.88 -12.16 -6.14
C PHE A 106 -7.16 -13.53 -5.49
N THR A 107 -6.42 -13.91 -4.44
CA THR A 107 -6.67 -15.17 -3.73
C THR A 107 -7.89 -15.12 -2.81
N GLU A 108 -8.22 -13.95 -2.25
CA GLU A 108 -9.45 -13.77 -1.47
C GLU A 108 -10.71 -13.78 -2.36
N LEU A 109 -10.61 -13.26 -3.59
CA LEU A 109 -11.69 -13.35 -4.59
C LEU A 109 -12.03 -14.80 -4.99
N ARG A 110 -11.08 -15.74 -4.87
CA ARG A 110 -11.36 -17.19 -5.10
C ARG A 110 -12.02 -17.88 -3.91
N ARG A 111 -12.07 -17.26 -2.73
CA ARG A 111 -12.59 -17.86 -1.49
C ARG A 111 -14.02 -17.43 -1.12
N SER A 112 -14.82 -17.00 -2.09
CA SER A 112 -16.28 -16.93 -1.95
C SER A 112 -16.95 -17.58 -3.15
N PRO A 113 -17.20 -18.89 -3.05
CA PRO A 113 -18.60 -19.31 -2.92
C PRO A 113 -18.79 -20.35 -1.80
N ASN A 114 -19.75 -20.10 -0.92
CA ASN A 114 -20.16 -20.87 0.27
C ASN A 114 -19.18 -20.82 1.47
N SER A 115 -19.56 -20.37 2.66
CA SER A 115 -20.78 -20.78 3.39
C SER A 115 -21.33 -19.66 4.29
N VAL A 116 -22.53 -19.15 3.94
CA VAL A 116 -23.49 -18.66 4.94
C VAL A 116 -24.55 -19.74 5.09
N LYS A 117 -24.72 -20.16 6.35
CA LYS A 117 -25.68 -21.05 7.02
C LYS A 117 -24.82 -21.79 8.06
N VAL A 118 -24.87 -21.50 9.35
CA VAL A 118 -26.01 -21.24 10.23
C VAL A 118 -25.58 -20.30 11.35
#